data_AF-A0A2N7YG48-F1
#
_entry.id   AF-A0A2N7YG48-F1
#
_cell.length_a   1.000
_cell.length_b   1.000
_cell.length_c   1.000
_cell.angle_alpha   90.00
_cell.angle_beta   90.00
_cell.angle_gamma   90.00
#
_symmetry.space_group_name_H-M   'P 1'
#
loop_
_entity.id
_entity.type
_entity.pdbx_description
1 polymer ?
#
loop_
_entity_poly.entity_id
_entity_poly.type
_entity_poly.pdbx_seq_one_letter_code
_entity_poly.pdbx_strand_id
1 'polypeptide(L)'
;MAKQSSQKFIARNRAPRVQIEYDVELYGAEKKVQLPFVMGVMADLAGKPAEPLAPVADRKFLEVDVDNFDSRLKAMQPRVAFHVPNELTGEGNLSLDITFESMDDFSPAAVARKVDALNKLLEARTQLANLLTYMDGKTGAEEIIMKAIKDPALLQALASAPKPAGEQ
;
A
#
# COMPACT_ATOMS: atom_id res chain seq x y z
N MET A 1 18.01 11.69 26.92
CA MET A 1 18.17 11.21 28.31
C MET A 1 17.85 9.72 28.35
N ALA A 2 18.85 8.84 28.46
CA ALA A 2 18.66 7.40 28.34
C ALA A 2 18.12 6.79 29.65
N LYS A 3 17.10 5.94 29.52
CA LYS A 3 16.35 5.27 30.60
C LYS A 3 17.29 4.37 31.41
N GLN A 4 17.39 4.58 32.72
CA GLN A 4 18.25 3.78 33.60
C GLN A 4 17.81 2.30 33.60
N SER A 5 18.76 1.40 33.32
CA SER A 5 18.58 -0.06 33.32
C SER A 5 18.16 -0.57 34.70
N SER A 6 17.08 -1.33 34.73
CA SER A 6 16.49 -1.98 35.92
C SER A 6 17.46 -2.94 36.61
N GLN A 7 18.51 -3.41 35.92
CA GLN A 7 19.56 -4.25 36.48
C GLN A 7 20.43 -3.52 37.53
N LYS A 8 20.60 -2.19 37.44
CA LYS A 8 21.38 -1.42 38.43
C LYS A 8 20.64 -1.18 39.75
N PHE A 9 19.31 -1.37 39.79
CA PHE A 9 18.50 -1.14 40.97
C PHE A 9 18.55 -2.30 41.99
N ILE A 10 18.76 -3.54 41.52
CA ILE A 10 18.78 -4.75 42.36
C ILE A 10 20.07 -4.89 43.19
N ALA A 11 21.14 -4.19 42.83
CA ALA A 11 22.44 -4.25 43.50
C ALA A 11 22.48 -3.60 44.90
N ARG A 12 21.44 -2.86 45.31
CA ARG A 12 21.45 -2.08 46.56
C ARG A 12 20.96 -2.80 47.81
N ASN A 13 20.31 -3.97 47.70
CA ASN A 13 19.62 -4.58 48.86
C ASN A 13 20.17 -5.94 49.32
N ARG A 14 21.02 -6.64 48.55
CA ARG A 14 21.75 -7.83 49.03
C ARG A 14 23.03 -8.02 48.22
N ALA A 15 24.19 -8.06 48.87
CA ALA A 15 25.47 -8.31 48.21
C ALA A 15 25.54 -9.78 47.75
N PRO A 16 25.56 -10.09 46.44
CA PRO A 16 25.80 -11.43 45.94
C PRO A 16 27.25 -11.81 46.24
N ARG A 17 27.49 -12.95 46.89
CA ARG A 17 28.84 -13.30 47.36
C ARG A 17 29.80 -13.84 46.29
N VAL A 18 29.36 -14.04 45.05
CA VAL A 18 30.24 -14.24 43.91
C VAL A 18 29.51 -13.77 42.66
N GLN A 19 30.07 -12.78 41.96
CA GLN A 19 29.75 -12.50 40.57
C GLN A 19 30.95 -13.00 39.75
N ILE A 20 30.74 -14.04 38.95
CA ILE A 20 31.76 -14.50 37.99
C ILE A 20 31.53 -13.68 36.72
N GLU A 21 32.26 -12.58 36.58
CA GLU A 21 32.34 -11.87 35.31
C GLU A 21 33.48 -12.48 34.50
N TYR A 22 33.18 -12.89 33.27
CA TYR A 22 34.17 -13.39 32.33
C TYR A 22 34.76 -12.17 31.60
N ASP A 23 35.78 -11.56 32.19
CA ASP A 23 36.51 -10.48 31.54
C ASP A 23 37.41 -11.10 30.46
N VAL A 24 36.99 -11.01 29.21
CA VAL A 24 37.75 -11.54 28.08
C VAL A 24 38.88 -10.56 27.78
N GLU A 25 40.04 -10.77 28.40
CA GLU A 25 41.27 -10.06 28.04
C GLU A 25 41.64 -10.42 26.60
N LEU A 26 41.27 -9.55 25.65
CA LEU A 26 41.74 -9.61 24.28
C LEU A 26 43.22 -9.20 24.29
N TYR A 27 44.12 -10.17 24.48
CA TYR A 27 45.59 -10.02 24.47
C TYR A 27 46.12 -9.37 23.18
N GLY A 28 45.94 -8.06 23.02
CA GLY A 28 46.36 -7.30 21.83
C GLY A 28 45.73 -7.78 20.51
N ALA A 29 44.73 -8.66 20.56
CA ALA A 29 44.06 -9.15 19.37
C ALA A 29 43.24 -8.02 18.76
N GLU A 30 43.61 -7.60 17.55
CA GLU A 30 42.86 -6.58 16.80
C GLU A 30 41.40 -7.00 16.68
N LYS A 31 40.50 -6.20 17.28
CA LYS A 31 39.06 -6.38 17.10
C LYS A 31 38.80 -6.28 15.61
N LYS A 32 38.46 -7.41 14.97
CA LYS A 32 38.14 -7.47 13.54
C LYS A 32 36.87 -6.66 13.30
N VAL A 33 37.02 -5.39 12.94
CA VAL A 33 35.91 -4.51 12.60
C VAL A 33 35.43 -4.92 11.21
N GLN A 34 34.32 -5.64 11.15
CA GLN A 34 33.69 -5.98 9.89
C GLN A 34 32.81 -4.82 9.46
N LEU A 35 33.20 -4.15 8.37
CA LEU A 35 32.36 -3.13 7.75
C LEU A 35 31.17 -3.83 7.07
N PRO A 36 29.95 -3.32 7.24
CA PRO A 36 28.79 -3.85 6.52
C PRO A 36 29.00 -3.67 5.01
N PHE A 37 28.65 -4.68 4.23
CA PHE A 37 28.63 -4.57 2.78
C PHE A 37 27.41 -3.75 2.36
N VAL A 38 27.65 -2.52 1.91
CA VAL A 38 26.60 -1.61 1.44
C VAL A 38 26.64 -1.55 -0.09
N MET A 39 25.51 -1.81 -0.72
CA MET A 39 25.34 -1.72 -2.16
C MET A 39 24.58 -0.45 -2.53
N GLY A 40 25.18 0.39 -3.37
CA GLY A 40 24.50 1.55 -3.95
C GLY A 40 23.83 1.17 -5.27
N VAL A 41 22.54 1.45 -5.39
CA VAL A 41 21.77 1.28 -6.64
C VAL A 41 21.48 2.67 -7.22
N MET A 42 21.89 2.90 -8.48
CA MET A 42 21.59 4.13 -9.22
C MET A 42 20.68 3.78 -10.38
N ALA A 43 19.45 4.32 -10.38
CA ALA A 43 18.45 4.09 -11.40
C ALA A 43 17.48 5.28 -11.48
N ASP A 44 16.77 5.40 -12.60
CA ASP A 44 15.58 6.26 -12.68
C ASP A 44 14.40 5.54 -12.02
N LEU A 45 14.01 6.02 -10.84
CA LEU A 45 12.96 5.43 -10.03
C LEU A 45 11.71 6.33 -9.92
N ALA A 46 11.77 7.58 -10.39
CA ALA A 46 10.67 8.54 -10.26
C ALA A 46 9.78 8.58 -11.51
N GLY A 47 10.28 8.14 -12.67
CA GLY A 47 9.54 8.14 -13.92
C GLY A 47 9.25 9.56 -14.42
N LYS A 48 7.98 9.97 -14.41
CA LYS A 48 7.54 11.32 -14.82
C LYS A 48 7.01 12.11 -13.61
N PRO A 49 7.90 12.52 -12.67
CA PRO A 49 7.48 13.22 -11.47
C PRO A 49 6.76 14.53 -11.81
N ALA A 50 5.81 14.93 -10.98
CA ALA A 50 5.10 16.20 -11.15
C ALA A 50 6.03 17.41 -10.93
N GLU A 51 6.98 17.27 -10.01
CA GLU A 51 8.00 18.28 -9.72
C GLU A 51 9.36 17.85 -10.28
N PRO A 52 10.16 18.78 -10.85
CA PRO A 52 11.50 18.48 -11.31
C PRO A 52 12.40 17.99 -10.18
N LEU A 53 13.12 16.89 -10.41
CA LEU A 53 14.10 16.39 -9.45
C LEU A 53 15.28 17.36 -9.32
N ALA A 54 15.83 17.48 -8.11
CA ALA A 54 17.05 18.23 -7.85
C ALA A 54 18.22 17.77 -8.77
N PRO A 55 19.22 18.62 -9.02
CA PRO A 55 20.44 18.22 -9.73
C PRO A 55 21.10 17.01 -9.06
N VAL A 56 21.75 16.15 -9.84
CA VAL A 56 22.37 14.91 -9.33
C VAL A 56 23.37 15.17 -8.20
N ALA A 57 24.09 16.29 -8.25
CA ALA A 57 25.07 16.68 -7.23
C ALA A 57 24.43 16.95 -5.84
N ASP A 58 23.16 17.34 -5.81
CA ASP A 58 22.43 17.66 -4.58
C ASP A 58 21.63 16.47 -4.03
N ARG A 59 21.57 15.35 -4.78
CA ARG A 59 20.83 14.14 -4.38
C ARG A 59 21.65 13.34 -3.37
N LYS A 60 21.02 12.96 -2.27
CA LYS A 60 21.61 12.09 -1.25
C LYS A 60 21.19 10.65 -1.47
N PHE A 61 22.10 9.72 -1.18
CA PHE A 61 21.73 8.31 -1.07
C PHE A 61 20.76 8.14 0.10
N LEU A 62 19.71 7.37 -0.15
CA LEU A 62 18.73 6.99 0.84
C LEU A 62 18.92 5.52 1.16
N GLU A 63 18.92 5.20 2.44
CA GLU A 63 18.90 3.82 2.90
C GLU A 63 17.49 3.25 2.70
N VAL A 64 17.44 2.06 2.11
CA VAL A 64 16.23 1.30 1.85
C VAL A 64 16.37 -0.06 2.50
N ASP A 65 15.42 -0.38 3.38
CA ASP A 65 15.30 -1.67 4.05
C ASP A 65 13.86 -2.20 3.93
N VAL A 66 13.60 -3.39 4.47
CA VAL A 66 12.27 -4.03 4.45
C VAL A 66 11.23 -3.28 5.30
N ASP A 67 11.67 -2.49 6.27
CA ASP A 67 10.81 -1.78 7.22
C ASP A 67 10.40 -0.39 6.69
N ASN A 68 11.20 0.19 5.79
CA ASN A 68 11.06 1.57 5.33
C ASN A 68 10.73 1.70 3.84
N PHE A 69 10.69 0.61 3.08
CA PHE A 69 10.51 0.62 1.62
C PHE A 69 9.31 1.46 1.17
N ASP A 70 8.12 1.20 1.73
CA ASP A 70 6.90 1.93 1.35
C ASP A 70 7.00 3.42 1.73
N SER A 71 7.61 3.74 2.87
CA SER A 71 7.83 5.15 3.24
C SER A 71 8.74 5.88 2.26
N ARG A 72 9.77 5.19 1.75
CA ARG A 72 10.71 5.72 0.74
C ARG A 72 10.03 5.87 -0.62
N LEU A 73 9.25 4.87 -1.03
CA LEU A 73 8.48 4.89 -2.27
C LEU A 73 7.49 6.05 -2.26
N LYS A 74 6.72 6.20 -1.17
CA LYS A 74 5.78 7.31 -0.99
C LYS A 74 6.45 8.68 -1.03
N ALA A 75 7.64 8.83 -0.44
CA ALA A 75 8.38 10.09 -0.47
C ALA A 75 8.92 10.43 -1.87
N MET A 76 9.25 9.42 -2.68
CA MET A 76 9.73 9.60 -4.05
C MET A 76 8.61 9.94 -5.03
N GLN A 77 7.36 9.54 -4.71
CA GLN A 77 6.17 9.72 -5.54
C GLN A 77 6.38 9.34 -7.02
N PRO A 78 6.76 8.07 -7.32
CA PRO A 78 6.90 7.63 -8.70
C PRO A 78 5.59 7.86 -9.44
N ARG A 79 5.67 8.57 -10.56
CA ARG A 79 4.50 8.95 -11.34
C ARG A 79 4.64 8.46 -12.76
N VAL A 80 3.55 7.90 -13.26
CA VAL A 80 3.44 7.33 -14.58
C VAL A 80 2.32 8.05 -15.31
N ALA A 81 2.68 8.78 -16.36
CA ALA A 81 1.74 9.54 -17.19
C ALA A 81 1.95 9.22 -18.68
N PHE A 82 1.03 8.47 -19.28
CA PHE A 82 1.04 8.14 -20.70
C PHE A 82 -0.35 7.75 -21.23
N HIS A 83 -0.48 7.70 -22.55
CA HIS A 83 -1.71 7.28 -23.23
C HIS A 83 -1.65 5.79 -23.58
N VAL A 84 -2.74 5.08 -23.35
CA VAL A 84 -2.93 3.68 -23.76
C VAL A 84 -4.11 3.54 -24.70
N PRO A 85 -4.13 2.52 -25.57
CA PRO A 85 -5.33 2.16 -26.32
C PRO A 85 -6.51 1.90 -25.39
N ASN A 86 -7.69 2.43 -25.74
CA ASN A 86 -8.89 2.29 -24.92
C ASN A 86 -9.70 1.04 -25.30
N GLU A 87 -9.48 -0.04 -24.56
CA GLU A 87 -10.21 -1.31 -24.71
C GLU A 87 -11.61 -1.31 -24.06
N LEU A 88 -12.02 -0.25 -23.35
CA LEU A 88 -13.33 -0.19 -22.71
C LEU A 88 -14.45 0.16 -23.71
N THR A 89 -14.17 1.11 -24.60
CA THR A 89 -15.11 1.51 -25.67
C THR A 89 -14.66 1.04 -27.06
N GLY A 90 -13.42 0.55 -27.20
CA GLY A 90 -12.84 0.16 -28.48
C GLY A 90 -12.42 1.33 -29.37
N GLU A 91 -12.50 2.56 -28.87
CA GLU A 91 -12.21 3.77 -29.63
C GLU A 91 -11.30 4.73 -28.87
N GLY A 92 -10.31 5.27 -29.57
CA GLY A 92 -9.40 6.30 -29.05
C GLY A 92 -8.36 5.78 -28.05
N ASN A 93 -7.78 6.71 -27.29
CA ASN A 93 -6.79 6.43 -26.26
C ASN A 93 -7.29 6.91 -24.90
N LEU A 94 -6.96 6.16 -23.85
CA LEU A 94 -7.17 6.52 -22.46
C LEU A 94 -5.89 7.17 -21.91
N SER A 95 -6.01 8.34 -21.32
CA SER A 95 -4.91 8.99 -20.60
C SER A 95 -4.81 8.41 -19.19
N LEU A 96 -3.64 7.87 -18.85
CA LEU A 96 -3.34 7.40 -17.50
C LEU A 96 -2.43 8.39 -16.80
N ASP A 97 -2.76 8.69 -15.55
CA ASP A 97 -1.93 9.45 -14.63
C ASP A 97 -2.01 8.79 -13.25
N ILE A 98 -0.95 8.11 -12.87
CA ILE A 98 -0.92 7.27 -11.67
C ILE A 98 0.32 7.60 -10.86
N THR A 99 0.11 7.88 -9.57
CA THR A 99 1.17 8.01 -8.57
C THR A 99 1.13 6.81 -7.63
N PHE A 100 2.30 6.20 -7.42
CA PHE A 100 2.48 5.04 -6.56
C PHE A 100 2.97 5.48 -5.17
N GLU A 101 2.40 4.89 -4.12
CA GLU A 101 2.74 5.19 -2.73
C GLU A 101 3.27 3.97 -1.97
N SER A 102 2.84 2.76 -2.32
CA SER A 102 3.29 1.51 -1.70
C SER A 102 3.50 0.41 -2.74
N MET A 103 4.13 -0.70 -2.33
CA MET A 103 4.30 -1.84 -3.23
C MET A 103 2.95 -2.46 -3.68
N ASP A 104 1.91 -2.37 -2.85
CA ASP A 104 0.57 -2.87 -3.18
C ASP A 104 -0.09 -2.12 -4.34
N ASP A 105 0.34 -0.87 -4.60
CA ASP A 105 -0.18 -0.07 -5.71
C ASP A 105 0.15 -0.66 -7.09
N PHE A 106 1.15 -1.54 -7.18
CA PHE A 106 1.48 -2.27 -8.41
C PHE A 106 0.52 -3.43 -8.70
N SER A 107 -0.36 -3.79 -7.76
CA SER A 107 -1.37 -4.82 -8.01
C SER A 107 -2.42 -4.32 -9.02
N PRO A 108 -2.94 -5.19 -9.91
CA PRO A 108 -3.96 -4.79 -10.89
C PRO A 108 -5.22 -4.20 -10.26
N ALA A 109 -5.59 -4.68 -9.06
CA ALA A 109 -6.73 -4.16 -8.32
C ALA A 109 -6.50 -2.73 -7.84
N ALA A 110 -5.31 -2.40 -7.33
CA ALA A 110 -4.98 -1.03 -6.93
C ALA A 110 -4.88 -0.10 -8.13
N VAL A 111 -4.27 -0.55 -9.23
CA VAL A 111 -4.23 0.20 -10.49
C VAL A 111 -5.64 0.50 -11.00
N ALA A 112 -6.53 -0.49 -11.02
CA ALA A 112 -7.91 -0.31 -11.45
C ALA A 112 -8.69 0.69 -10.58
N ARG A 113 -8.39 0.78 -9.27
CA ARG A 113 -8.99 1.79 -8.38
C ARG A 113 -8.49 3.21 -8.66
N LYS A 114 -7.23 3.37 -9.08
CA LYS A 114 -6.63 4.68 -9.38
C LYS A 114 -7.07 5.25 -10.74
N VAL A 115 -7.60 4.40 -11.63
CA VAL A 115 -8.12 4.82 -12.94
C VAL A 115 -9.63 4.97 -12.87
N ASP A 116 -10.14 6.20 -12.86
CA ASP A 116 -11.58 6.50 -12.64
C ASP A 116 -12.54 5.66 -13.48
N ALA A 117 -12.23 5.47 -14.77
CA ALA A 117 -13.05 4.66 -15.67
C ALA A 117 -13.14 3.19 -15.23
N LEU A 118 -12.02 2.61 -14.77
CA LEU A 118 -11.96 1.24 -14.26
C LEU A 118 -12.53 1.12 -12.86
N ASN A 119 -12.35 2.13 -12.01
CA ASN A 119 -12.83 2.11 -10.63
C ASN A 119 -14.36 1.96 -10.59
N LYS A 120 -15.09 2.68 -11.45
CA LYS A 120 -16.55 2.55 -11.56
C LYS A 120 -16.99 1.13 -11.94
N LEU A 121 -16.27 0.48 -12.86
CA LEU A 121 -16.54 -0.89 -13.27
C LEU A 121 -16.20 -1.89 -12.17
N LEU A 122 -15.11 -1.64 -11.44
CA LEU A 122 -14.71 -2.46 -10.30
C LEU A 122 -15.74 -2.37 -9.17
N GLU A 123 -16.22 -1.17 -8.85
CA GLU A 123 -17.28 -0.94 -7.86
C GLU A 123 -18.58 -1.64 -8.27
N ALA A 124 -19.00 -1.51 -9.53
CA ALA A 124 -20.18 -2.19 -10.05
C ALA A 124 -20.03 -3.72 -9.92
N ARG A 125 -18.86 -4.26 -10.27
CA ARG A 125 -18.57 -5.69 -10.10
C ARG A 125 -18.64 -6.13 -8.64
N THR A 126 -18.10 -5.34 -7.71
CA THR A 126 -18.17 -5.62 -6.27
C THR A 126 -19.61 -5.59 -5.76
N GLN A 127 -20.41 -4.63 -6.20
CA GLN A 127 -21.83 -4.55 -5.84
C GLN A 127 -22.61 -5.77 -6.36
N LEU A 128 -22.35 -6.20 -7.59
CA LEU A 128 -22.96 -7.39 -8.17
C LEU A 128 -22.53 -8.67 -7.45
N ALA A 129 -21.25 -8.79 -7.08
CA ALA A 129 -20.76 -9.93 -6.30
C ALA A 129 -21.40 -9.99 -4.91
N ASN A 130 -21.52 -8.85 -4.23
CA ASN A 130 -22.22 -8.76 -2.95
C ASN A 130 -23.69 -9.13 -3.09
N LEU A 131 -24.36 -8.64 -4.14
CA LEU A 131 -25.74 -8.99 -4.43
C LEU A 131 -25.90 -10.51 -4.62
N LEU A 132 -25.00 -11.15 -5.37
CA LEU A 132 -25.00 -12.60 -5.55
C LEU A 132 -24.89 -13.33 -4.20
N THR A 133 -23.98 -12.91 -3.33
CA THR A 133 -23.85 -13.46 -1.97
C THR A 133 -25.11 -13.24 -1.12
N TYR A 134 -25.81 -12.11 -1.26
CA TYR A 134 -27.06 -11.87 -0.53
C TYR A 134 -28.25 -12.65 -1.07
N MET A 135 -28.24 -12.99 -2.35
CA MET A 135 -29.27 -13.79 -3.01
C MET A 135 -29.09 -15.28 -2.75
N ASP A 136 -27.85 -15.72 -2.50
CA ASP A 136 -27.55 -17.10 -2.14
C ASP A 136 -28.36 -17.54 -0.90
N GLY A 137 -29.24 -18.52 -1.09
CA GLY A 137 -30.15 -19.02 -0.06
C GLY A 137 -31.45 -18.21 0.17
N LYS A 138 -31.72 -17.15 -0.61
CA LYS A 138 -32.95 -16.33 -0.50
C LYS A 138 -33.77 -16.35 -1.78
N THR A 139 -34.51 -17.44 -2.01
CA THR A 139 -35.38 -17.64 -3.18
C THR A 139 -36.38 -16.50 -3.44
N GLY A 140 -36.94 -15.90 -2.38
CA GLY A 140 -37.86 -14.76 -2.52
C GLY A 140 -37.20 -13.48 -3.08
N ALA A 141 -35.91 -13.26 -2.81
CA ALA A 141 -35.16 -12.13 -3.37
C ALA A 141 -34.88 -12.32 -4.86
N GLU A 142 -34.60 -13.54 -5.29
CA GLU A 142 -34.40 -13.91 -6.70
C GLU A 142 -35.66 -13.66 -7.54
N GLU A 143 -36.84 -14.02 -7.02
CA GLU A 143 -38.10 -13.77 -7.72
C GLU A 143 -38.40 -12.28 -7.89
N ILE A 144 -38.12 -11.45 -6.87
CA ILE A 144 -38.34 -10.01 -6.92
C ILE A 144 -37.40 -9.36 -7.95
N ILE A 145 -36.13 -9.77 -7.98
CA ILE A 145 -35.16 -9.26 -8.95
C ILE A 145 -35.54 -9.69 -10.38
N MET A 146 -35.99 -10.93 -10.57
CA MET A 146 -36.51 -11.38 -11.86
C MET A 146 -37.74 -10.59 -12.31
N LYS A 147 -38.64 -10.22 -11.39
CA LYS A 147 -39.78 -9.34 -11.69
C LYS A 147 -39.32 -7.94 -12.07
N ALA A 148 -38.37 -7.37 -11.33
CA ALA A 148 -37.83 -6.05 -11.63
C ALA A 148 -37.14 -6.03 -13.01
N ILE A 149 -36.35 -7.06 -13.37
CA ILE A 149 -35.67 -7.14 -14.68
C ILE A 149 -36.68 -7.23 -15.83
N LYS A 150 -37.80 -7.91 -15.64
CA LYS A 150 -38.84 -8.07 -16.68
C LYS A 150 -39.68 -6.83 -16.90
N ASP A 151 -39.69 -5.88 -15.97
CA ASP A 151 -40.45 -4.63 -16.08
C ASP A 151 -39.51 -3.42 -16.24
N PRO A 152 -39.32 -2.92 -17.47
CA PRO A 152 -38.43 -1.79 -17.76
C PRO A 152 -38.81 -0.50 -17.03
N ALA A 153 -40.10 -0.30 -16.73
CA ALA A 153 -40.58 0.91 -16.06
C ALA A 153 -40.23 0.88 -14.56
N LEU A 154 -40.39 -0.28 -13.92
CA LEU A 154 -39.94 -0.52 -12.54
C LEU A 154 -38.43 -0.40 -12.41
N LEU A 155 -37.67 -0.94 -13.37
CA LEU A 155 -36.21 -0.81 -13.40
C LEU A 155 -35.77 0.65 -13.53
N GLN A 156 -36.40 1.44 -14.40
CA GLN A 156 -36.09 2.88 -14.53
C GLN A 156 -36.45 3.65 -13.26
N ALA A 157 -37.57 3.34 -12.61
CA ALA A 157 -37.96 3.96 -11.34
C ALA A 157 -36.94 3.65 -10.22
N LEU A 158 -36.46 2.41 -10.14
CA LEU A 158 -35.46 1.99 -9.15
C LEU A 158 -34.06 2.55 -9.44
N ALA A 159 -33.66 2.66 -10.70
CA ALA A 159 -32.38 3.26 -11.11
C ALA A 159 -32.35 4.79 -10.92
N SER A 160 -33.51 5.44 -11.01
CA SER A 160 -33.66 6.89 -10.81
C SER A 160 -33.90 7.28 -9.36
N ALA A 161 -34.25 6.31 -8.51
CA ALA A 161 -34.44 6.56 -7.08
C ALA A 161 -33.09 6.90 -6.43
N PRO A 162 -33.01 7.99 -5.65
CA PRO A 162 -31.78 8.36 -4.96
C PRO A 162 -31.40 7.24 -3.99
N LYS A 163 -30.09 6.95 -3.89
CA LYS A 163 -29.54 5.98 -2.92
C LYS A 163 -30.13 6.32 -1.54
N PRO A 164 -30.87 5.40 -0.88
CA PRO A 164 -31.34 5.65 0.47
C PRO A 164 -30.11 5.93 1.34
N ALA A 165 -30.12 7.07 2.03
CA ALA A 165 -29.11 7.39 3.04
C ALA A 165 -29.17 6.27 4.08
N GLY A 166 -28.12 5.45 4.14
CA GLY A 166 -28.05 4.39 5.14
C GLY A 166 -28.16 4.99 6.53
N GLU A 167 -29.24 4.65 7.24
CA GLU A 167 -29.25 4.75 8.69
C GLU A 167 -28.15 3.82 9.23
N GLN A 168 -27.46 4.33 10.25
CA GLN A 168 -26.21 3.85 10.83
C GLN A 168 -26.23 2.38 11.26
#